data_AF-A0A7Z7VJE9-F1
#
_entry.id   AF-A0A7Z7VJE9-F1
#
_cell.length_a   1.000
_cell.length_b   1.000
_cell.length_c   1.000
_cell.angle_alpha   90.00
_cell.angle_beta   90.00
_cell.angle_gamma   90.00
#
_symmetry.space_group_name_H-M   'P 1'
#
loop_
_entity.id
_entity.type
_entity.pdbx_description
1 polymer ?
#
loop_
_entity_poly.entity_id
_entity_poly.type
_entity_poly.pdbx_seq_one_letter_code
_entity_poly.pdbx_strand_id
1 'polypeptide(L)'
;MQIIVTGNGRFQPLAVTESVLNALLEKGITVPIVEIADDADNLFLSPSAGGDLIHEEYLQIQRDESYFTDSPVFFVEIFERQHSGGDIGLEELLEFLPSESEQFISQITAAYITHRGLCLS
;
A
#
# COMPACT_ATOMS: atom_id res chain seq x y z
N MET A 1 19.76 -3.78 -6.75
CA MET A 1 18.53 -4.34 -6.14
C MET A 1 17.36 -3.62 -6.78
N GLN A 2 16.45 -4.33 -7.44
CA GLN A 2 15.43 -3.73 -8.30
C GLN A 2 14.10 -3.64 -7.54
N ILE A 3 13.66 -2.42 -7.29
CA ILE A 3 12.24 -2.12 -7.04
C ILE A 3 11.53 -2.43 -8.35
N ILE A 4 10.65 -3.43 -8.36
CA ILE A 4 9.86 -3.73 -9.55
C ILE A 4 8.59 -2.88 -9.46
N VAL A 5 8.63 -1.71 -10.08
CA VAL A 5 7.43 -0.91 -10.35
C VAL A 5 6.83 -1.45 -11.64
N THR A 6 5.67 -2.10 -11.56
CA THR A 6 4.89 -2.48 -12.75
C THR A 6 3.63 -1.62 -12.81
N GLY A 7 3.65 -0.57 -13.62
CA GLY A 7 2.53 0.37 -13.78
C GLY A 7 2.78 1.36 -14.93
N ASN A 8 1.69 1.90 -15.49
CA ASN A 8 1.66 2.79 -16.67
C ASN A 8 2.15 4.23 -16.37
N GLY A 9 3.30 4.37 -15.70
CA GLY A 9 4.12 5.58 -15.83
C GLY A 9 3.89 6.73 -14.85
N ARG A 10 3.27 6.56 -13.66
CA ARG A 10 3.64 7.46 -12.56
C ARG A 10 5.04 7.14 -12.04
N PHE A 11 5.74 8.24 -11.80
CA PHE A 11 7.14 8.39 -11.53
C PHE A 11 7.23 8.79 -10.05
N GLN A 12 7.70 7.86 -9.22
CA GLN A 12 8.02 8.04 -7.78
C GLN A 12 6.85 7.73 -6.80
N PRO A 13 7.01 6.73 -5.89
CA PRO A 13 6.06 6.48 -4.80
C PRO A 13 5.91 7.68 -3.87
N LEU A 14 4.83 7.73 -3.09
CA LEU A 14 4.67 8.70 -2.02
C LEU A 14 5.85 8.57 -1.03
N ALA A 15 6.30 9.69 -0.45
CA ALA A 15 7.42 9.67 0.50
C ALA A 15 7.18 8.73 1.69
N VAL A 16 5.94 8.66 2.18
CA VAL A 16 5.54 7.71 3.24
C VAL A 16 5.70 6.26 2.76
N THR A 17 5.30 5.97 1.51
CA THR A 17 5.46 4.66 0.90
C THR A 17 6.92 4.30 0.72
N GLU A 18 7.78 5.22 0.24
CA GLU A 18 9.22 5.00 0.13
C GLU A 18 9.83 4.61 1.49
N SER A 19 9.46 5.31 2.56
CA SER A 19 9.91 5.00 3.92
C SER A 19 9.45 3.61 4.40
N VAL A 20 8.19 3.23 4.11
CA VAL A 20 7.67 1.89 4.40
C VAL A 20 8.42 0.81 3.62
N LEU A 21 8.68 1.01 2.33
CA LEU A 21 9.45 0.07 1.51
C LEU A 21 10.87 -0.11 2.03
N ASN A 22 11.54 0.97 2.44
CA ASN A 22 12.87 0.90 3.02
C ASN A 22 12.85 0.11 4.34
N ALA A 23 11.86 0.34 5.20
CA ALA A 23 11.69 -0.40 6.45
C ALA A 23 11.39 -1.90 6.24
N LEU A 24 10.63 -2.25 5.20
CA LEU A 24 10.37 -3.64 4.80
C LEU A 24 11.63 -4.30 4.22
N LEU A 25 12.39 -3.55 3.41
CA LEU A 25 13.63 -4.01 2.81
C LEU A 25 14.72 -4.28 3.84
N GLU A 26 14.85 -3.44 4.88
CA GLU A 26 15.73 -3.68 6.03
C GLU A 26 15.42 -5.00 6.75
N LYS A 27 14.17 -5.47 6.64
CA LYS A 27 13.71 -6.77 7.16
C LYS A 27 13.84 -7.91 6.14
N GLY A 28 14.43 -7.66 4.97
CA GLY A 28 14.61 -8.64 3.91
C GLY A 28 13.34 -8.94 3.09
N ILE A 29 12.33 -8.06 3.16
CA ILE A 29 11.06 -8.21 2.44
C ILE A 29 11.08 -7.32 1.20
N THR A 30 10.84 -7.90 0.03
CA THR A 30 10.62 -7.14 -1.21
C THR A 30 9.13 -7.15 -1.53
N VAL A 31 8.59 -5.98 -1.86
CA VAL A 31 7.16 -5.77 -2.10
C VAL A 31 6.96 -5.22 -3.52
N PRO A 32 6.11 -5.85 -4.35
CA PRO A 32 5.69 -5.24 -5.60
C PRO A 32 4.74 -4.07 -5.32
N ILE A 33 4.97 -2.94 -5.98
CA ILE A 33 4.03 -1.82 -6.02
C ILE A 33 3.33 -1.83 -7.37
N VAL A 34 2.02 -1.72 -7.31
CA VAL A 34 1.17 -1.61 -8.50
C VAL A 34 0.34 -0.34 -8.37
N GLU A 35 0.32 0.44 -9.44
CA GLU A 35 -0.55 1.59 -9.56
C GLU A 35 -1.94 1.11 -10.02
N ILE A 36 -2.93 1.20 -9.14
CA ILE A 36 -4.33 0.84 -9.43
C ILE A 36 -5.18 2.11 -9.53
N ALA A 37 -4.92 3.09 -8.66
CA ALA A 37 -5.51 4.42 -8.66
C ALA A 37 -4.41 5.48 -8.77
N ASP A 38 -4.69 6.57 -9.48
CA ASP A 38 -3.68 7.59 -9.79
C ASP A 38 -3.05 8.16 -8.50
N ASP A 39 -3.79 8.33 -7.41
CA ASP A 39 -3.34 8.99 -6.18
C ASP A 39 -3.11 8.06 -4.98
N ALA A 40 -2.90 6.76 -5.24
CA ALA A 40 -2.64 5.79 -4.19
C ALA A 40 -1.56 4.76 -4.56
N ASP A 41 -0.67 4.48 -3.61
CA ASP A 41 0.29 3.39 -3.74
C ASP A 41 -0.35 2.09 -3.21
N ASN A 42 -0.25 1.00 -3.97
CA ASN A 42 -0.91 -0.27 -3.64
C ASN A 42 0.15 -1.37 -3.51
N LEU A 43 0.33 -1.88 -2.29
CA LEU A 43 1.33 -2.87 -1.90
C LEU A 43 0.65 -4.23 -1.76
N PHE A 44 0.86 -5.13 -2.71
CA PHE A 44 0.22 -6.45 -2.70
C PHE A 44 0.75 -7.34 -1.58
N LEU A 45 -0.17 -7.85 -0.75
CA LEU A 45 0.16 -8.62 0.46
C LEU A 45 0.48 -10.08 0.12
N SER A 46 -0.16 -10.60 -0.94
CA SER A 46 0.04 -11.95 -1.48
C SER A 46 0.10 -11.89 -3.02
N PRO A 47 1.25 -11.63 -3.65
CA PRO A 47 1.31 -11.78 -5.11
C PRO A 47 1.24 -13.28 -5.44
N SER A 48 0.14 -13.73 -6.06
CA SER A 48 0.05 -15.10 -6.57
C SER A 48 1.26 -15.43 -7.44
N ALA A 49 1.77 -16.65 -7.35
CA ALA A 49 2.94 -17.07 -8.14
C ALA A 49 2.72 -17.01 -9.66
N GLY A 50 1.46 -16.84 -10.11
CA GLY A 50 1.07 -16.71 -11.52
C GLY A 50 1.03 -15.27 -12.04
N GLY A 51 1.24 -14.26 -11.18
CA GLY A 51 1.15 -12.85 -11.56
C GLY A 51 -0.28 -12.35 -11.77
N ASP A 52 -1.28 -13.18 -11.51
CA ASP A 52 -2.67 -12.73 -11.44
C ASP A 52 -2.89 -12.06 -10.07
N LEU A 53 -3.43 -10.84 -10.10
CA LEU A 53 -3.64 -10.01 -8.92
C LEU A 53 -5.11 -10.02 -8.47
N ILE A 54 -5.95 -10.79 -9.14
CA ILE A 54 -7.38 -10.85 -8.86
C ILE A 54 -7.62 -11.73 -7.62
N HIS A 55 -8.54 -11.29 -6.76
CA HIS A 55 -8.79 -11.84 -5.42
C HIS A 55 -7.59 -11.76 -4.47
N GLU A 56 -6.53 -11.03 -4.86
CA GLU A 56 -5.42 -10.76 -3.97
C GLU A 56 -5.66 -9.46 -3.20
N GLU A 57 -5.31 -9.50 -1.93
CA GLU A 57 -5.38 -8.36 -1.03
C GLU A 57 -4.15 -7.47 -1.18
N TYR A 58 -4.37 -6.16 -1.09
CA TYR A 58 -3.31 -5.18 -1.10
C TYR A 58 -3.55 -4.10 -0.05
N LEU A 59 -2.45 -3.58 0.47
CA LEU A 59 -2.43 -2.42 1.35
C LEU A 59 -2.36 -1.16 0.47
N GLN A 60 -3.39 -0.33 0.53
CA GLN A 60 -3.42 0.96 -0.12
C GLN A 60 -2.92 2.04 0.84
N ILE A 61 -2.04 2.90 0.34
CA ILE A 61 -1.64 4.14 1.01
C ILE A 61 -2.09 5.28 0.10
N GLN A 62 -3.16 5.96 0.49
CA GLN A 62 -3.77 7.05 -0.28
C GLN A 62 -3.55 8.38 0.42
N ARG A 63 -3.27 9.42 -0.37
CA ARG A 63 -3.33 10.81 0.10
C ARG A 63 -4.60 11.45 -0.42
N ASP A 64 -5.54 11.74 0.47
CA ASP A 64 -6.75 12.46 0.13
C ASP A 64 -6.56 13.96 0.38
N GLU A 65 -6.65 14.76 -0.68
CA GLU A 65 -6.56 16.23 -0.62
C GLU A 65 -7.95 16.90 -0.48
N SER A 66 -9.03 16.13 -0.53
CA SER A 66 -10.42 16.58 -0.55
C SER A 66 -11.20 16.28 0.74
N TYR A 67 -10.71 15.34 1.56
CA TYR A 67 -11.41 14.89 2.78
C TYR A 67 -11.62 16.02 3.80
N PHE A 68 -10.58 16.80 4.10
CA PHE A 68 -10.71 18.05 4.84
C PHE A 68 -10.39 19.24 3.94
N THR A 69 -11.18 20.32 4.06
CA THR A 69 -10.99 21.54 3.26
C THR A 69 -9.64 22.24 3.51
N ASP A 70 -9.00 21.96 4.64
CA ASP A 70 -7.90 22.76 5.15
C ASP A 70 -6.56 22.00 5.21
N SER A 71 -6.56 20.66 5.14
CA SER A 71 -5.34 19.86 5.17
C SER A 71 -5.55 18.48 4.53
N PRO A 72 -4.62 18.00 3.69
CA PRO A 72 -4.65 16.63 3.21
C PRO A 72 -4.46 15.63 4.36
N VAL A 73 -4.99 14.42 4.16
CA VAL A 73 -4.91 13.29 5.11
C VAL A 73 -4.41 12.05 4.36
N PHE A 74 -3.65 11.22 5.05
CA PHE A 74 -3.29 9.89 4.59
C PHE A 74 -4.23 8.84 5.18
N PHE A 75 -4.71 7.96 4.31
CA PHE A 75 -5.42 6.74 4.68
C PHE A 75 -4.56 5.54 4.33
N VAL A 76 -4.58 4.55 5.24
CA VAL A 76 -3.97 3.24 5.01
C VAL A 76 -5.05 2.19 5.20
N GLU A 77 -5.35 1.47 4.13
CA GLU A 77 -6.52 0.60 4.03
C GLU A 77 -6.15 -0.72 3.34
N ILE A 78 -6.95 -1.75 3.57
CA ILE A 78 -6.84 -3.04 2.91
C ILE A 78 -7.98 -3.18 1.91
N PHE A 79 -7.63 -3.58 0.69
CA PHE A 79 -8.58 -3.85 -0.38
C PHE A 79 -8.36 -5.23 -0.98
N GLU A 80 -9.42 -5.84 -1.51
CA GLU A 80 -9.36 -7.03 -2.37
C GLU A 80 -9.69 -6.67 -3.82
N ARG A 81 -8.78 -7.01 -4.73
CA ARG A 81 -8.94 -6.72 -6.16
C ARG A 81 -9.97 -7.62 -6.83
N GLN A 82 -10.93 -7.04 -7.58
CA GLN A 82 -11.97 -7.83 -8.26
C GLN A 82 -11.74 -7.96 -9.78
N HIS A 83 -12.40 -8.97 -10.37
CA HIS A 83 -12.42 -9.21 -11.82
C HIS A 83 -13.06 -8.06 -12.63
N SER A 84 -14.00 -7.30 -12.06
CA SER A 84 -14.89 -6.40 -12.81
C SER A 84 -14.50 -4.92 -12.82
N GLY A 85 -13.23 -4.59 -12.52
CA GLY A 85 -12.70 -3.23 -12.63
C GLY A 85 -12.99 -2.32 -11.43
N GLY A 86 -13.28 -2.89 -10.27
CA GLY A 86 -13.33 -2.20 -8.99
C GLY A 86 -12.73 -3.05 -7.89
N ASP A 87 -12.47 -2.45 -6.73
CA ASP A 87 -11.86 -3.12 -5.58
C ASP A 87 -12.82 -3.04 -4.38
N ILE A 88 -12.76 -4.03 -3.49
CA ILE A 88 -13.59 -4.09 -2.28
C ILE A 88 -12.74 -3.63 -1.10
N GLY A 89 -13.14 -2.54 -0.43
CA GLY A 89 -12.53 -2.13 0.84
C GLY A 89 -12.87 -3.13 1.94
N LEU A 90 -11.85 -3.66 2.59
CA LEU A 90 -11.97 -4.67 3.64
C LEU A 90 -11.82 -4.05 5.03
N GLU A 91 -10.81 -3.20 5.22
CA GLU A 91 -10.46 -2.65 6.53
C GLU A 91 -9.70 -1.32 6.39
N GLU A 92 -10.06 -0.34 7.22
CA GLU A 92 -9.28 0.87 7.42
C GLU A 92 -8.35 0.68 8.62
N LEU A 93 -7.05 0.91 8.43
CA LEU A 93 -6.03 0.65 9.44
C LEU A 93 -5.57 1.92 10.15
N LEU A 94 -5.30 2.99 9.39
CA LEU A 94 -4.73 4.23 9.91
C LEU A 94 -5.26 5.44 9.15
N GLU A 95 -5.45 6.52 9.90
CA GLU A 95 -5.73 7.87 9.41
C GLU A 95 -4.72 8.82 10.07
N PHE A 96 -3.99 9.62 9.29
CA PHE A 96 -3.00 10.56 9.84
C PHE A 96 -2.68 11.75 8.94
N LEU A 97 -2.20 12.83 9.55
CA LEU A 97 -1.77 14.03 8.83
C LEU A 97 -0.36 13.83 8.22
N PRO A 98 0.01 14.55 7.14
CA PRO A 98 1.35 14.46 6.57
C PRO A 98 2.49 14.73 7.56
N SER A 99 2.28 15.64 8.52
CA SER A 99 3.25 15.94 9.59
C SER A 99 3.52 14.77 10.53
N GLU A 100 2.65 13.75 10.50
CA GLU A 100 2.69 12.57 11.36
C GLU A 100 3.23 11.33 10.63
N SER A 101 3.63 11.44 9.36
CA SER A 101 4.02 10.27 8.55
C SER A 101 5.12 9.42 9.21
N GLU A 102 6.16 10.06 9.76
CA GLU A 102 7.31 9.36 10.36
C GLU A 102 6.94 8.49 11.56
N GLN A 103 5.97 8.90 12.39
CA GLN A 103 5.55 8.11 13.56
C GLN A 103 4.74 6.86 13.17
N PHE A 104 4.13 6.86 11.98
CA PHE A 104 3.28 5.77 11.51
C PHE A 104 4.00 4.75 10.62
N ILE A 105 5.21 5.03 10.11
CA ILE A 105 5.98 4.09 9.26
C ILE A 105 6.10 2.70 9.89
N SER A 106 6.40 2.64 11.18
CA SER A 106 6.55 1.37 11.91
C SER A 106 5.24 0.58 11.98
N GLN A 107 4.11 1.26 12.12
CA GLN A 107 2.78 0.65 12.20
C GLN A 107 2.32 0.14 10.85
N ILE A 108 2.51 0.92 9.78
CA ILE A 108 2.20 0.51 8.40
C ILE A 108 3.03 -0.73 8.01
N THR A 109 4.32 -0.71 8.34
CA THR A 109 5.23 -1.85 8.12
C THR A 109 4.75 -3.10 8.87
N ALA A 110 4.31 -2.94 10.13
CA ALA A 110 3.81 -4.04 10.95
C ALA A 110 2.48 -4.59 10.44
N ALA A 111 1.58 -3.73 9.95
CA ALA A 111 0.32 -4.13 9.34
C ALA A 111 0.57 -5.00 8.10
N TYR A 112 1.45 -4.54 7.19
CA TYR A 112 1.84 -5.31 6.01
C TYR A 112 2.38 -6.71 6.37
N ILE A 113 3.31 -6.79 7.33
CA ILE A 113 3.93 -8.06 7.74
C ILE A 113 2.92 -9.00 8.40
N THR A 114 2.09 -8.47 9.30
CA THR A 114 1.07 -9.27 10.01
C THR A 114 0.10 -9.85 9.00
N HIS A 115 -0.42 -9.03 8.10
CA HIS A 115 -1.37 -9.46 7.09
C HIS A 115 -0.76 -10.50 6.15
N ARG A 116 0.44 -10.25 5.61
CA ARG A 116 1.18 -11.22 4.80
C ARG A 116 1.46 -12.53 5.54
N GLY A 117 1.72 -12.47 6.85
CA GLY A 117 1.98 -13.64 7.69
C GLY A 117 0.74 -14.49 7.95
N LEU A 118 -0.44 -13.88 7.99
CA LEU A 118 -1.73 -14.59 8.10
C LEU A 118 -2.09 -15.35 6.81
N CYS A 119 -1.60 -14.91 5.65
CA CYS A 119 -1.83 -15.59 4.37
C CYS A 119 -0.94 -16.83 4.11
N LEU A 120 0.01 -17.14 5.01
CA LEU A 120 0.94 -18.28 4.87
C LEU A 120 0.54 -19.54 5.67
N SER A 121 -0.66 -19.56 6.27
CA SER A 121 -1.18 -20.70 7.05
C SER A 121 -2.18 -21.56 6.32
#